data_AF-A0A066U4L1-F1
#
_entry.id   AF-A0A066U4L1-F1
#
_cell.length_a   1.000
_cell.length_b   1.000
_cell.length_c   1.000
_cell.angle_alpha   90.00
_cell.angle_beta   90.00
_cell.angle_gamma   90.00
#
_symmetry.space_group_name_H-M   'P 1'
#
loop_
_entity.id
_entity.type
_entity.pdbx_description
1 polymer ?
#
loop_
_entity_poly.entity_id
_entity_poly.type
_entity_poly.pdbx_seq_one_letter_code
_entity_poly.pdbx_strand_id
1 'polypeptide(L)'
;MPDGAGIVVDYATIRAAADDCQATGGELQAAFDRLKDDLKPLVTTWTGSAKEQYDAAQRTWDQKFEDLKQVLAQIAAVLPEIADGYQATDNAVEGLF
;
A
#
# COMPACT_ATOMS: atom_id res chain seq x y z
N MET A 1 -25.70 27.30 -14.77
CA MET A 1 -24.80 26.23 -15.24
C MET A 1 -24.45 25.40 -14.01
N PRO A 2 -24.62 24.07 -14.02
CA PRO A 2 -24.29 23.25 -12.85
C PRO A 2 -22.87 22.73 -12.96
N ASP A 3 -21.90 23.40 -12.36
CA ASP A 3 -20.49 22.99 -12.32
C ASP A 3 -20.08 22.54 -10.90
N GLY A 4 -20.92 21.74 -10.24
CA GLY A 4 -20.65 21.16 -8.91
C GLY A 4 -20.31 19.67 -8.90
N ALA A 5 -20.16 19.03 -10.08
CA ALA A 5 -20.07 17.57 -10.20
C ALA A 5 -18.64 17.01 -10.23
N GLY A 6 -17.60 17.84 -10.38
CA GLY A 6 -16.20 17.38 -10.47
C GLY A 6 -15.61 17.01 -9.10
N ILE A 7 -15.74 17.90 -8.11
CA ILE A 7 -14.98 17.82 -6.86
C ILE A 7 -15.45 16.69 -5.93
N VAL A 8 -16.74 16.37 -5.95
CA VAL A 8 -17.30 15.29 -5.11
C VAL A 8 -16.88 13.90 -5.62
N VAL A 9 -16.72 13.74 -6.94
CA VAL A 9 -16.31 12.48 -7.56
C VAL A 9 -14.85 12.18 -7.26
N ASP A 10 -13.98 13.20 -7.26
CA ASP A 10 -12.55 13.04 -6.98
C ASP A 10 -12.29 12.59 -5.53
N TYR A 11 -12.93 13.20 -4.52
CA TYR A 11 -12.71 12.82 -3.11
C TYR A 11 -13.11 11.38 -2.80
N ALA A 12 -14.29 10.95 -3.28
CA ALA A 12 -14.77 9.58 -3.08
C ALA A 12 -13.86 8.55 -3.78
N THR A 13 -13.34 8.90 -4.95
CA THR A 13 -12.41 8.05 -5.71
C THR A 13 -11.05 7.94 -5.03
N ILE A 14 -10.53 9.05 -4.48
CA ILE A 14 -9.28 9.08 -3.72
C ILE A 14 -9.39 8.24 -2.44
N ARG A 15 -10.52 8.36 -1.71
CA ARG A 15 -10.80 7.55 -0.52
C ARG A 15 -10.85 6.07 -0.87
N ALA A 16 -11.57 5.72 -1.94
CA ALA A 16 -11.66 4.34 -2.42
C ALA A 16 -10.29 3.78 -2.84
N ALA A 17 -9.44 4.59 -3.50
CA ALA A 17 -8.08 4.19 -3.86
C ALA A 17 -7.18 3.96 -2.64
N ALA A 18 -7.33 4.75 -1.58
CA ALA A 18 -6.59 4.55 -0.33
C ALA A 18 -7.02 3.25 0.39
N ASP A 19 -8.33 2.99 0.45
CA ASP A 19 -8.88 1.73 0.99
C ASP A 19 -8.43 0.52 0.16
N ASP A 20 -8.40 0.64 -1.18
CA ASP A 20 -7.91 -0.40 -2.10
C ASP A 20 -6.41 -0.68 -1.90
N CYS A 21 -5.60 0.35 -1.69
CA CYS A 21 -4.18 0.21 -1.36
C CYS A 21 -3.97 -0.54 -0.03
N GLN A 22 -4.81 -0.27 0.98
CA GLN A 22 -4.76 -0.99 2.25
C GLN A 22 -5.19 -2.45 2.10
N ALA A 23 -6.27 -2.72 1.36
CA ALA A 23 -6.74 -4.07 1.08
C ALA A 23 -5.68 -4.88 0.33
N THR A 24 -5.12 -4.31 -0.74
CA THR A 24 -4.04 -4.91 -1.54
C THR A 24 -2.81 -5.20 -0.66
N GLY A 25 -2.45 -4.30 0.26
CA GLY A 25 -1.37 -4.54 1.22
C GLY A 25 -1.62 -5.75 2.13
N GLY A 26 -2.86 -5.92 2.59
CA GLY A 26 -3.27 -7.08 3.37
C GLY A 26 -3.23 -8.40 2.58
N GLU A 27 -3.70 -8.39 1.33
CA GLU A 27 -3.64 -9.55 0.44
C GLU A 27 -2.19 -9.96 0.13
N LEU A 28 -1.32 -8.98 -0.13
CA LEU A 28 0.11 -9.22 -0.35
C LEU A 28 0.78 -9.82 0.89
N GLN A 29 0.41 -9.37 2.10
CA GLN A 29 0.91 -9.94 3.36
C GLN A 29 0.49 -11.40 3.49
N ALA A 30 -0.79 -11.70 3.25
CA ALA A 30 -1.30 -13.07 3.32
C ALA A 30 -0.62 -14.00 2.29
N ALA A 31 -0.41 -13.52 1.07
CA ALA A 31 0.29 -14.28 0.02
C ALA A 31 1.75 -14.54 0.40
N PHE A 32 2.43 -13.54 0.98
CA PHE A 32 3.81 -13.67 1.42
C PHE A 32 3.97 -14.63 2.61
N ASP A 33 3.07 -14.55 3.60
CA ASP A 33 3.07 -15.46 4.74
C ASP A 33 2.81 -16.91 4.31
N ARG A 34 1.91 -17.10 3.34
CA ARG A 34 1.67 -18.42 2.74
C ARG A 34 2.92 -18.97 2.04
N LEU A 35 3.61 -18.14 1.25
CA LEU A 35 4.88 -18.52 0.61
C LEU A 35 5.91 -18.97 1.66
N LYS A 36 6.04 -18.23 2.77
CA LYS A 36 6.95 -18.59 3.87
C LYS A 36 6.57 -19.92 4.53
N ASP A 37 5.28 -20.19 4.70
CA ASP A 37 4.82 -21.45 5.28
C ASP A 37 5.08 -22.65 4.35
N ASP A 38 4.81 -22.49 3.05
CA ASP A 38 5.10 -23.51 2.03
C ASP A 38 6.60 -23.83 1.95
N LEU A 39 7.45 -22.85 2.22
CA LEU A 39 8.91 -23.01 2.21
C LEU A 39 9.48 -23.66 3.47
N LYS A 40 8.85 -23.53 4.64
CA LYS A 40 9.33 -24.14 5.90
C LYS A 40 9.75 -25.61 5.77
N PRO A 41 8.93 -26.52 5.21
CA PRO A 41 9.32 -27.93 5.08
C PRO A 41 10.50 -28.11 4.12
N LEU A 42 10.61 -27.31 3.07
CA LEU A 42 11.72 -27.38 2.11
C LEU A 42 13.05 -26.96 2.77
N VAL A 43 13.01 -25.95 3.63
CA VAL A 43 14.20 -25.47 4.37
C VAL A 43 14.75 -26.54 5.30
N THR A 44 13.90 -27.42 5.85
CA THR A 44 14.37 -28.53 6.69
C THR A 44 15.16 -29.59 5.90
N THR A 45 14.98 -29.66 4.58
CA THR A 45 15.74 -30.56 3.70
C THR A 45 17.06 -29.96 3.21
N TRP A 46 17.27 -28.65 3.38
CA TRP A 46 18.49 -27.97 2.96
C TRP A 46 19.56 -28.00 4.06
N THR A 47 20.70 -28.64 3.77
CA THR A 47 21.84 -28.74 4.68
C THR A 47 23.05 -27.94 4.19
N GLY A 48 23.84 -27.38 5.11
CA GLY A 48 25.08 -26.67 4.80
C GLY A 48 24.82 -25.34 4.07
N SER A 49 25.54 -25.10 2.96
CA SER A 49 25.52 -23.83 2.23
C SER A 49 24.15 -23.47 1.62
N ALA A 50 23.28 -24.45 1.36
CA ALA A 50 21.92 -24.18 0.86
C ALA A 50 21.06 -23.46 1.92
N LYS A 51 21.27 -23.77 3.21
CA LYS A 51 20.58 -23.11 4.32
C LYS A 51 21.02 -21.65 4.45
N GLU A 52 22.33 -21.38 4.36
CA GLU A 52 22.87 -20.01 4.43
C GLU A 52 22.36 -19.13 3.28
N GLN A 53 22.31 -19.69 2.06
CA GLN A 53 21.75 -18.96 0.90
C GLN A 53 20.25 -18.70 1.07
N TYR A 54 19.49 -19.66 1.61
CA TYR A 54 18.10 -19.42 1.95
C TYR A 54 17.94 -18.34 3.01
N ASP A 55 18.69 -18.38 4.11
CA ASP A 55 18.60 -17.37 5.18
C ASP A 55 18.90 -15.96 4.63
N ALA A 56 19.86 -15.84 3.70
CA ALA A 56 20.16 -14.58 3.02
C ALA A 56 19.02 -14.13 2.07
N ALA A 57 18.49 -15.06 1.27
CA ALA A 57 17.33 -14.80 0.42
C ALA A 57 16.11 -14.40 1.27
N GLN A 58 15.96 -15.02 2.44
CA GLN A 58 14.86 -14.78 3.34
C GLN A 58 14.90 -13.37 3.90
N ARG A 59 16.06 -12.94 4.38
CA ARG A 59 16.22 -11.55 4.84
C ARG A 59 15.98 -10.54 3.72
N THR A 60 16.43 -10.88 2.51
CA THR A 60 16.29 -10.00 1.35
C THR A 60 14.83 -9.80 0.97
N TRP A 61 14.05 -10.87 0.84
CA TRP A 61 12.63 -10.71 0.50
C TRP A 61 11.82 -10.11 1.65
N ASP A 62 12.23 -10.30 2.92
CA ASP A 62 11.50 -9.78 4.09
C ASP A 62 11.67 -8.26 4.08
N GLN A 63 12.89 -7.78 3.82
CA GLN A 63 13.15 -6.36 3.65
C GLN A 63 12.38 -5.77 2.46
N LYS A 64 12.38 -6.44 1.30
CA LYS A 64 11.66 -5.96 0.11
C LYS A 64 10.15 -5.90 0.35
N PHE A 65 9.63 -6.83 1.13
CA PHE A 65 8.22 -6.87 1.48
C PHE A 65 7.84 -5.72 2.43
N GLU A 66 8.68 -5.42 3.42
CA GLU A 66 8.48 -4.26 4.28
C GLU A 66 8.60 -2.93 3.51
N ASP A 67 9.55 -2.80 2.58
CA ASP A 67 9.65 -1.63 1.70
C ASP A 67 8.34 -1.44 0.89
N LEU A 68 7.79 -2.53 0.34
CA LEU A 68 6.56 -2.49 -0.43
C LEU A 68 5.35 -2.08 0.44
N LYS A 69 5.26 -2.59 1.67
CA LYS A 69 4.26 -2.15 2.65
C LYS A 69 4.39 -0.67 2.99
N GLN A 70 5.60 -0.16 3.15
CA GLN A 70 5.84 1.25 3.41
C GLN A 70 5.40 2.13 2.24
N VAL A 71 5.64 1.70 0.99
CA VAL A 71 5.18 2.42 -0.21
C VAL A 71 3.65 2.46 -0.26
N LEU A 72 2.98 1.33 -0.04
CA LEU A 72 1.51 1.27 0.00
C LEU A 72 0.94 2.16 1.12
N ALA A 73 1.55 2.15 2.30
CA ALA A 73 1.16 3.00 3.41
C ALA A 73 1.36 4.50 3.10
N GLN A 74 2.47 4.88 2.44
CA GLN A 74 2.70 6.25 1.99
C GLN A 74 1.66 6.69 0.96
N ILE A 75 1.33 5.86 -0.02
CA ILE A 75 0.29 6.15 -1.01
C ILE A 75 -1.06 6.37 -0.31
N ALA A 76 -1.42 5.47 0.61
CA ALA A 76 -2.66 5.60 1.38
C ALA A 76 -2.70 6.84 2.29
N ALA A 77 -1.55 7.35 2.75
CA ALA A 77 -1.46 8.55 3.60
C ALA A 77 -1.49 9.85 2.80
N VAL A 78 -0.84 9.89 1.63
CA VAL A 78 -0.75 11.09 0.78
C VAL A 78 -2.08 11.38 0.07
N LEU A 79 -2.83 10.34 -0.30
CA LEU A 79 -4.11 10.48 -1.00
C LEU A 79 -5.12 11.37 -0.24
N PRO A 80 -5.41 11.16 1.06
CA PRO A 80 -6.26 12.04 1.86
C PRO A 80 -5.74 13.49 1.98
N GLU A 81 -4.42 13.69 2.17
CA GLU A 81 -3.84 15.03 2.32
C GLU A 81 -4.05 15.90 1.08
N ILE A 82 -3.95 15.30 -0.11
CA ILE A 82 -4.26 15.99 -1.37
C ILE A 82 -5.74 16.40 -1.38
N ALA A 83 -6.63 15.50 -0.98
CA ALA A 83 -8.07 15.74 -1.00
C ALA A 83 -8.51 16.88 -0.05
N ASP A 84 -7.94 16.93 1.16
CA ASP A 84 -8.15 18.02 2.13
C ASP A 84 -7.64 19.37 1.59
N GLY A 85 -6.48 19.39 0.93
CA GLY A 85 -5.91 20.60 0.33
C GLY A 85 -6.78 21.20 -0.79
N TYR A 86 -7.41 20.35 -1.60
CA TYR A 86 -8.34 20.78 -2.65
C TYR A 86 -9.63 21.36 -2.05
N GLN A 87 -10.23 20.69 -1.05
CA GLN A 87 -11.46 21.19 -0.42
C GLN A 87 -11.26 22.55 0.26
N ALA A 88 -10.13 22.76 0.94
CA ALA A 88 -9.81 24.03 1.57
C ALA A 88 -9.64 25.16 0.54
N THR A 89 -9.01 24.85 -0.60
CA THR A 89 -8.78 25.84 -1.68
C THR A 89 -10.09 26.19 -2.38
N ASP A 90 -10.95 25.22 -2.65
CA ASP A 90 -12.23 25.46 -3.32
C ASP A 90 -13.18 26.30 -2.46
N ASN A 91 -13.32 25.98 -1.17
CA ASN A 91 -14.12 26.79 -0.23
C ASN A 91 -13.58 28.23 -0.08
N ALA A 92 -12.25 28.40 -0.11
CA ALA A 92 -11.65 29.73 -0.04
C ALA A 92 -11.93 30.56 -1.31
N VAL A 93 -11.95 29.92 -2.48
CA VAL A 93 -12.25 30.56 -3.76
C VAL A 93 -13.74 30.85 -3.91
N GLU A 94 -14.64 29.94 -3.50
CA GLU A 94 -16.08 30.20 -3.48
C GLU A 94 -16.48 31.32 -2.49
N GLY A 95 -15.76 31.47 -1.38
CA GLY A 95 -15.99 32.57 -0.42
C GLY A 95 -15.51 33.96 -0.89
N LEU A 96 -14.78 34.02 -2.01
CA LEU A 96 -14.24 35.26 -2.60
C LEU A 96 -15.15 35.87 -3.68
N PHE A 97 -16.22 35.17 -4.10
CA PHE A 97 -17.17 35.63 -5.12
C PHE A 97 -18.57 35.92 -4.57
#